data_AF-A0A9P7F1K4-F1
#
_entry.id   AF-A0A9P7F1K4-F1
#
_cell.length_a   1.000
_cell.length_b   1.000
_cell.length_c   1.000
_cell.angle_alpha   90.00
_cell.angle_beta   90.00
_cell.angle_gamma   90.00
#
_symmetry.space_group_name_H-M   'P 1'
#
loop_
_entity.id
_entity.type
_entity.pdbx_description
1 polymer ?
#
loop_
_entity_poly.entity_id
_entity_poly.type
_entity_poly.pdbx_seq_one_letter_code
_entity_poly.pdbx_strand_id
1 'polypeptide(L)'
;MLTTNRPNISHAVIPMVDSIKNLSNLDFLVSVPFHPPMSYPPKSIIFIDHKLSTAAVARYLNARLPEAVRHVFKFRHLHSSMSTEHNEMVFDEFRKSDGFVQGIVATSGASTVTVPG
;
A
#
# COMPACT_ATOMS: atom_id res chain seq x y z
N MET A 1 -3.88 -30.05 -13.92
CA MET A 1 -3.09 -29.13 -13.09
C MET A 1 -3.26 -27.73 -13.65
N LEU A 2 -3.69 -26.76 -12.83
CA LEU A 2 -3.66 -25.35 -13.23
C LEU A 2 -2.21 -24.84 -13.08
N THR A 3 -1.72 -24.16 -14.10
CA THR A 3 -0.43 -23.46 -14.01
C THR A 3 -0.54 -22.28 -13.03
N THR A 4 0.48 -22.11 -12.19
CA THR A 4 0.64 -20.94 -11.31
C THR A 4 1.17 -19.71 -12.06
N ASN A 5 1.53 -19.87 -13.35
CA ASN A 5 2.01 -18.77 -14.16
C ASN A 5 0.92 -17.70 -14.32
N ARG A 6 1.30 -16.45 -14.03
CA ARG A 6 0.49 -15.25 -14.26
C ARG A 6 1.33 -14.34 -15.15
N PRO A 7 1.17 -14.39 -16.49
CA PRO A 7 2.04 -13.65 -17.41
C PRO A 7 1.98 -12.13 -17.24
N ASN A 8 0.94 -11.62 -16.56
CA ASN A 8 0.78 -10.20 -16.26
C ASN A 8 1.41 -9.79 -14.91
N ILE A 9 2.13 -10.69 -14.22
CA ILE A 9 2.85 -10.39 -12.98
C ILE A 9 4.34 -10.32 -13.28
N SER A 10 4.95 -9.17 -12.99
CA SER A 10 6.40 -9.00 -12.99
C SER A 10 6.94 -9.15 -11.57
N HIS A 11 8.04 -9.87 -11.43
CA HIS A 11 8.73 -10.05 -10.16
C HIS A 11 10.00 -9.20 -10.14
N ALA A 12 10.21 -8.46 -9.05
CA ALA A 12 11.42 -7.70 -8.81
C ALA A 12 11.90 -7.93 -7.37
N VAL A 13 13.22 -7.90 -7.16
CA VAL A 13 13.85 -8.01 -5.85
C VAL A 13 14.73 -6.78 -5.65
N ILE A 14 14.50 -6.06 -4.55
CA ILE A 14 15.29 -4.89 -4.16
C ILE A 14 16.02 -5.25 -2.86
N PRO A 15 17.35 -5.09 -2.79
CA PRO A 15 18.09 -5.34 -1.56
C PRO A 15 17.65 -4.36 -0.48
N MET A 16 17.37 -4.88 0.71
CA MET A 16 17.03 -4.07 1.88
C MET A 16 18.31 -3.47 2.46
N VAL A 17 18.34 -2.16 2.59
CA VAL A 17 19.41 -1.42 3.27
C VAL A 17 19.13 -1.45 4.77
N ASP A 18 20.10 -1.95 5.55
CA ASP A 18 20.04 -2.17 6.99
C ASP A 18 18.92 -3.12 7.45
N SER A 19 17.72 -2.59 7.68
CA SER A 19 16.58 -3.35 8.23
C SER A 19 15.24 -2.78 7.75
N ILE A 20 14.17 -3.55 7.94
CA ILE A 20 12.81 -3.14 7.58
C ILE A 20 12.31 -1.90 8.35
N LYS A 21 12.98 -1.56 9.46
CA LYS A 21 12.70 -0.32 10.21
C LYS A 21 13.21 0.91 9.48
N ASN A 22 14.19 0.76 8.58
CA ASN A 22 14.60 1.82 7.68
C ASN A 22 13.53 1.98 6.59
N LEU A 23 12.61 2.92 6.82
CA LEU A 23 11.47 3.15 5.93
C LEU A 23 11.85 3.70 4.55
N SER A 24 13.08 4.21 4.37
CA SER A 24 13.59 4.62 3.04
C SER A 24 13.70 3.47 2.05
N ASN A 25 13.73 2.23 2.54
CA ASN A 25 13.63 1.05 1.68
C ASN A 25 12.31 1.01 0.89
N LEU A 26 11.30 1.78 1.30
CA LEU A 26 10.01 1.90 0.63
C LEU A 26 9.96 3.08 -0.35
N ASP A 27 11.12 3.67 -0.68
CA ASP A 27 11.17 4.90 -1.48
C ASP A 27 10.63 4.80 -2.89
N PHE A 28 10.74 3.60 -3.45
CA PHE A 28 10.21 3.27 -4.76
C PHE A 28 8.67 3.26 -4.84
N LEU A 29 7.95 3.20 -3.71
CA LEU A 29 6.47 3.19 -3.71
C LEU A 29 5.88 4.58 -3.98
N VAL A 30 6.62 5.64 -3.66
CA VAL A 30 6.23 7.03 -3.88
C VAL A 30 7.46 7.80 -4.35
N SER A 31 7.77 7.68 -5.64
CA SER A 31 8.94 8.35 -6.23
C SER A 31 8.82 9.88 -6.17
N VAL A 32 9.86 10.54 -5.69
CA VAL A 32 10.03 12.01 -5.67
C VAL A 32 11.27 12.33 -6.52
N PRO A 33 11.25 13.35 -7.40
CA PRO A 33 10.19 14.31 -7.64
C PRO A 33 9.02 13.72 -8.45
N PHE A 34 7.81 14.08 -8.03
CA PHE A 34 6.65 13.99 -8.90
C PHE A 34 6.84 14.99 -10.04
N HIS A 35 7.17 14.50 -11.23
CA HIS A 35 7.28 15.32 -12.43
C HIS A 35 5.96 15.25 -13.21
N PRO A 36 5.28 16.37 -13.47
CA PRO A 36 4.24 16.41 -14.49
C PRO A 36 4.86 16.09 -15.87
N PRO A 37 4.17 15.37 -16.77
CA PRO A 37 2.86 14.75 -16.64
C PRO A 37 2.99 13.25 -16.33
N MET A 38 2.82 12.84 -15.07
CA MET A 38 2.67 11.42 -14.75
C MET A 38 1.42 11.12 -13.93
N SER A 39 0.85 9.97 -14.23
CA SER A 39 -0.27 9.31 -13.57
C SER A 39 -0.02 9.12 -12.08
N TYR A 40 -1.09 9.26 -11.28
CA TYR A 40 -1.08 8.96 -9.85
C TYR A 40 -0.48 7.58 -9.55
N PRO A 41 0.12 7.37 -8.36
CA PRO A 41 0.65 6.06 -7.99
C PRO A 41 -0.41 4.99 -8.22
N PRO A 42 -0.11 3.83 -8.82
CA PRO A 42 -1.08 2.78 -8.98
C PRO A 42 -1.55 2.28 -7.60
N LYS A 43 -2.76 1.71 -7.55
CA LYS A 43 -3.26 1.09 -6.33
C LYS A 43 -2.33 -0.01 -5.88
N SER A 44 -1.94 0.01 -4.62
CA SER A 44 -0.92 -0.91 -4.10
C SER A 44 -1.34 -1.57 -2.79
N ILE A 45 -0.94 -2.83 -2.61
CA ILE A 45 -1.07 -3.55 -1.35
C ILE A 45 0.33 -3.92 -0.90
N ILE A 46 0.68 -3.54 0.32
CA ILE A 46 2.00 -3.68 0.92
C ILE A 46 1.85 -4.60 2.11
N PHE A 47 2.49 -5.78 2.05
CA PHE A 47 2.47 -6.74 3.14
C PHE A 47 3.67 -6.56 4.06
N ILE A 48 3.41 -6.50 5.37
CA ILE A 48 4.43 -6.32 6.41
C ILE A 48 4.13 -7.26 7.57
N ASP A 49 5.14 -7.96 8.07
CA ASP A 49 4.95 -8.99 9.09
C ASP A 49 4.46 -8.44 10.43
N HIS A 50 4.95 -7.27 10.83
CA HIS A 50 4.71 -6.74 12.17
C HIS A 50 3.63 -5.64 12.20
N LYS A 51 2.56 -5.87 12.97
CA LYS A 51 1.42 -4.94 13.08
C LYS A 51 1.80 -3.51 13.49
N LEU A 52 2.77 -3.33 14.41
CA LEU A 52 3.17 -1.97 14.82
C LEU A 52 3.88 -1.20 13.69
N SER A 53 4.43 -1.92 12.71
CA SER A 53 5.10 -1.32 11.56
C SER A 53 4.10 -0.84 10.50
N THR A 54 2.88 -1.39 10.44
CA THR A 54 1.93 -1.03 9.37
C THR A 54 1.48 0.43 9.49
N ALA A 55 1.19 0.90 10.70
CA ALA A 55 0.83 2.30 10.95
C ALA A 55 2.01 3.25 10.67
N ALA A 56 3.22 2.88 11.09
CA ALA A 56 4.42 3.68 10.86
C ALA A 56 4.71 3.84 9.35
N VAL A 57 4.56 2.76 8.59
CA VAL A 57 4.76 2.74 7.14
C VAL A 57 3.68 3.55 6.42
N ALA A 58 2.41 3.35 6.77
CA ALA A 58 1.32 4.14 6.18
C ALA A 58 1.53 5.65 6.43
N ARG A 59 1.94 6.04 7.64
CA ARG A 59 2.26 7.43 7.97
C ARG A 59 3.45 7.95 7.14
N TYR A 60 4.51 7.17 7.01
CA TYR A 60 5.68 7.53 6.23
C TYR A 60 5.35 7.76 4.74
N LEU A 61 4.61 6.84 4.13
CA LEU A 61 4.19 6.96 2.73
C LEU A 61 3.26 8.15 2.51
N ASN A 62 2.33 8.42 3.43
CA ASN A 62 1.47 9.61 3.36
C ASN A 62 2.26 10.91 3.46
N ALA A 63 3.31 10.98 4.29
CA ALA A 63 4.15 12.16 4.40
C ALA A 63 4.94 12.43 3.10
N ARG A 64 5.19 11.39 2.31
CA ARG A 64 5.91 11.48 1.04
C ARG A 64 5.05 11.78 -0.18
N LEU A 65 3.74 11.67 -0.04
CA LEU A 65 2.83 12.19 -1.05
C LEU A 65 3.05 13.70 -1.22
N PRO A 66 3.06 14.23 -2.46
CA PRO A 66 3.06 15.66 -2.70
C PRO A 66 1.86 16.34 -2.02
N GLU A 67 2.05 17.54 -1.51
CA GLU A 67 1.02 18.29 -0.79
C GLU A 67 -0.29 18.39 -1.58
N ALA A 68 -0.19 18.65 -2.89
CA ALA A 68 -1.33 18.75 -3.80
C ALA A 68 -2.23 17.50 -3.82
N VAL A 69 -1.68 16.31 -3.57
CA VAL A 69 -2.44 15.04 -3.60
C VAL A 69 -2.66 14.42 -2.23
N ARG A 70 -2.06 14.97 -1.16
CA ARG A 70 -2.24 14.47 0.21
C ARG A 70 -3.70 14.50 0.66
N HIS A 71 -4.50 15.42 0.14
CA HIS A 71 -5.93 15.51 0.48
C HIS A 71 -6.80 14.53 -0.30
N VAL A 72 -6.30 14.03 -1.43
CA VAL A 72 -7.03 13.15 -2.36
C VAL A 72 -6.69 11.69 -2.09
N PHE A 73 -5.42 11.38 -1.89
CA PHE A 73 -4.95 10.01 -1.72
C PHE A 73 -4.39 9.74 -0.34
N LYS A 74 -4.64 8.53 0.14
CA LYS A 74 -4.17 8.04 1.43
C LYS A 74 -3.64 6.63 1.32
N PHE A 75 -2.54 6.38 2.02
CA PHE A 75 -2.16 5.05 2.46
C PHE A 75 -2.86 4.76 3.79
N ARG A 76 -3.53 3.61 3.89
CA ARG A 76 -4.20 3.13 5.11
C ARG A 76 -3.54 1.83 5.58
N HIS A 77 -3.62 1.54 6.87
CA HIS A 77 -3.07 0.30 7.42
C HIS A 77 -4.18 -0.61 7.92
N LEU A 78 -3.98 -1.93 7.78
CA LEU A 78 -4.88 -2.96 8.24
C LEU A 78 -4.13 -3.96 9.12
N HIS A 79 -4.68 -4.24 10.29
CA HIS A 79 -4.19 -5.30 11.17
C HIS A 79 -5.31 -5.79 12.09
N SER A 80 -5.14 -6.98 12.68
CA SER A 80 -6.19 -7.71 13.42
C SER A 80 -6.81 -6.97 14.61
N SER A 81 -6.19 -5.91 15.14
CA SER A 81 -6.77 -5.11 16.22
C SER A 81 -7.53 -3.86 15.74
N MET A 82 -7.79 -3.70 14.44
CA MET A 82 -8.68 -2.66 13.90
C MET A 82 -10.14 -3.14 13.92
N SER A 83 -11.08 -2.20 14.03
CA SER A 83 -12.50 -2.52 13.99
C SER A 83 -12.92 -3.03 12.61
N THR A 84 -13.99 -3.82 12.56
CA THR A 84 -14.55 -4.33 11.31
C THR A 84 -14.97 -3.20 10.39
N GLU A 85 -15.62 -2.17 10.96
CA GLU A 85 -16.10 -0.99 10.22
C GLU A 85 -14.95 -0.21 9.58
N HIS A 86 -13.82 -0.11 10.28
CA HIS A 86 -12.61 0.51 9.71
C HIS A 86 -12.10 -0.28 8.51
N ASN A 87 -12.00 -1.61 8.66
CA ASN A 87 -11.49 -2.47 7.60
C ASN A 87 -12.39 -2.41 6.36
N GLU A 88 -13.71 -2.52 6.54
CA GLU A 88 -14.70 -2.42 5.47
C GLU A 88 -14.60 -1.10 4.72
N MET A 89 -14.57 0.04 5.43
CA MET A 89 -14.41 1.35 4.81
C MET A 89 -13.11 1.45 4.00
N VAL A 90 -11.99 0.99 4.55
CA VAL A 90 -10.70 1.03 3.84
C VAL A 90 -10.74 0.18 2.57
N PHE A 91 -11.35 -1.01 2.63
CA PHE A 91 -11.49 -1.88 1.46
C PHE A 91 -12.43 -1.29 0.41
N ASP A 92 -13.58 -0.75 0.81
CA ASP A 92 -14.55 -0.17 -0.12
C ASP A 92 -13.96 1.01 -0.87
N GLU A 93 -13.26 1.91 -0.16
CA GLU A 93 -12.57 3.04 -0.77
C GLU A 93 -11.39 2.60 -1.64
N PHE A 94 -10.68 1.53 -1.26
CA PHE A 94 -9.61 0.99 -2.10
C PHE A 94 -10.15 0.33 -3.38
N ARG A 95 -11.40 -0.14 -3.42
CA ARG A 95 -11.99 -0.76 -4.61
C ARG A 95 -12.48 0.27 -5.63
N LYS A 96 -13.06 1.38 -5.18
CA LYS A 96 -13.56 2.46 -6.05
C LYS A 96 -12.44 3.09 -6.89
N SER A 97 -12.59 3.17 -8.21
CA SER A 97 -11.57 3.76 -9.11
C SER A 97 -11.18 5.18 -8.73
N ASP A 98 -12.11 5.93 -8.13
CA ASP A 98 -12.00 7.31 -7.64
C ASP A 98 -11.93 7.41 -6.10
N GLY A 99 -11.82 6.27 -5.40
CA GLY A 99 -11.74 6.24 -3.94
C GLY A 99 -10.44 6.84 -3.42
N PHE A 100 -10.48 7.36 -2.19
CA PHE A 100 -9.35 8.10 -1.64
C PHE A 100 -8.22 7.20 -1.10
N VAL A 101 -8.41 5.87 -1.07
CA VAL A 101 -7.39 4.93 -0.59
C VAL A 101 -6.58 4.42 -1.79
N GLN A 102 -5.33 4.87 -1.87
CA GLN A 102 -4.40 4.49 -2.95
C GLN A 102 -3.49 3.32 -2.57
N GLY A 103 -3.31 3.09 -1.27
CA GLY A 103 -2.51 1.97 -0.82
C GLY A 103 -2.94 1.42 0.52
N ILE A 104 -2.82 0.10 0.66
CA ILE A 104 -3.11 -0.62 1.90
C ILE A 104 -1.81 -1.21 2.43
N VAL A 105 -1.49 -0.95 3.68
CA VAL A 105 -0.39 -1.57 4.41
C VAL A 105 -0.95 -2.61 5.37
N ALA A 106 -0.85 -3.89 5.01
CA ALA A 106 -1.51 -4.99 5.70
C ALA A 106 -0.50 -5.95 6.34
N THR A 107 -0.92 -6.60 7.42
CA THR A 107 -0.28 -7.84 7.88
C THR A 107 -0.81 -9.03 7.08
N SER A 108 -0.06 -10.14 7.05
CA SER A 108 -0.54 -11.40 6.46
C SER A 108 -1.88 -11.86 7.06
N GLY A 109 -2.10 -11.61 8.36
CA GLY A 109 -3.38 -11.89 9.03
C GLY A 109 -4.56 -11.03 8.56
N ALA A 110 -4.33 -9.93 7.83
CA ALA A 110 -5.36 -9.11 7.21
C ALA A 110 -5.54 -9.41 5.70
N SER A 111 -4.80 -10.37 5.14
CA SER A 111 -4.82 -10.72 3.71
C SER A 111 -5.93 -11.69 3.30
N THR A 112 -6.72 -12.21 4.23
CA THR A 112 -7.83 -13.12 3.95
C THR A 112 -9.05 -12.42 3.32
N VAL A 113 -9.02 -11.10 3.20
CA VAL A 113 -10.08 -10.33 2.52
C VAL A 113 -9.83 -10.39 1.02
N THR A 114 -10.63 -11.19 0.33
CA THR A 114 -10.67 -11.22 -1.13
C THR A 114 -10.99 -9.83 -1.66
N VAL A 115 -10.10 -9.28 -2.49
CA VAL A 115 -10.39 -8.13 -3.35
C VAL A 115 -10.72 -8.69 -4.74
N PRO A 116 -12.00 -8.80 -5.13
CA PRO A 116 -12.36 -9.07 -6.51
C PRO A 116 -11.82 -7.93 -7.39
N GLY A 117 -11.04 -8.31 -8.40
CA GLY A 117 -10.53 -7.39 -9.43
C GLY A 117 -11.61 -6.94 -10.40
#